data_AF-A0A8T5UT97-F1
#
_entry.id   AF-A0A8T5UT97-F1
#
_cell.length_a   1.000
_cell.length_b   1.000
_cell.length_c   1.000
_cell.angle_alpha   90.00
_cell.angle_beta   90.00
_cell.angle_gamma   90.00
#
_symmetry.space_group_name_H-M   'P 1'
#
loop_
_entity.id
_entity.type
_entity.pdbx_description
1 polymer ?
#
loop_
_entity_poly.entity_id
_entity_poly.type
_entity_poly.pdbx_seq_one_letter_code
_entity_poly.pdbx_strand_id
1 'polypeptide(L)'
;MKKKEKDRKKEIELKQQRVIKNPRLETLSEIVELIDLENDSFMKIDYDKAINYSEKVIRLAIKSNFEKHIKEQQQFLIKIAKKVEETFYISEINDAANKIEKIYNALLEAKQFSQAHEILETFKSHYQDKIDLDSIPLVKELILKDMRESIKNRLE
;
A
#
# COMPACT_ATOMS: atom_id res chain seq x y z
N MET A 1 -58.71 -32.15 -24.00
CA MET A 1 -57.27 -32.46 -23.93
C MET A 1 -56.34 -31.24 -23.75
N LYS A 2 -56.67 -30.04 -24.25
CA LYS A 2 -55.79 -28.84 -24.22
C LYS A 2 -55.52 -28.19 -22.84
N LYS A 3 -56.24 -28.56 -21.76
CA LYS A 3 -56.09 -27.93 -20.42
C LYS A 3 -54.95 -28.56 -19.59
N LYS A 4 -54.87 -29.90 -19.54
CA LYS A 4 -53.81 -30.65 -18.84
C LYS A 4 -52.40 -30.38 -19.37
N GLU A 5 -52.26 -30.04 -20.65
CA GLU A 5 -50.98 -29.76 -21.30
C GLU A 5 -50.48 -28.33 -21.00
N LYS A 6 -51.41 -27.38 -20.80
CA LYS A 6 -51.10 -26.00 -20.41
C LYS A 6 -50.69 -25.92 -18.93
N ASP A 7 -51.30 -26.75 -18.08
CA ASP A 7 -50.96 -26.84 -16.66
C ASP A 7 -49.58 -27.50 -16.45
N ARG A 8 -49.22 -28.53 -17.23
CA ARG A 8 -47.86 -29.12 -17.22
C ARG A 8 -46.77 -28.15 -17.69
N LYS A 9 -47.03 -27.33 -18.71
CA LYS A 9 -46.05 -26.31 -19.17
C LYS A 9 -45.81 -25.23 -18.11
N LYS A 10 -46.87 -24.77 -17.43
CA LYS A 10 -46.74 -23.83 -16.30
C LYS A 10 -45.98 -24.43 -15.12
N GLU A 11 -46.16 -25.72 -14.84
CA GLU A 11 -45.46 -26.41 -13.76
C GLU A 11 -43.97 -26.64 -14.07
N ILE A 12 -43.62 -26.81 -15.34
CA ILE A 12 -42.23 -26.93 -15.82
C ILE A 12 -41.55 -25.56 -15.87
N GLU A 13 -42.24 -24.49 -16.29
CA GLU A 13 -41.73 -23.10 -16.21
C GLU A 13 -41.56 -22.64 -14.75
N LEU A 14 -42.49 -22.97 -13.84
CA LEU A 14 -42.32 -22.68 -12.40
C LEU A 14 -41.18 -23.46 -11.76
N LYS A 15 -40.85 -24.67 -12.27
CA LYS A 15 -39.70 -25.46 -11.79
C LYS A 15 -38.37 -24.97 -12.38
N GLN A 16 -38.36 -24.38 -13.58
CA GLN A 16 -37.17 -23.75 -14.17
C GLN A 16 -36.83 -22.37 -13.57
N GLN A 17 -37.78 -21.70 -12.90
CA GLN A 17 -37.56 -20.41 -12.24
C GLN A 17 -37.16 -20.49 -10.76
N ARG A 18 -36.98 -21.69 -10.19
CA ARG A 18 -36.30 -21.81 -8.90
C ARG A 18 -34.79 -21.77 -9.16
N VAL A 19 -34.28 -20.58 -9.46
CA VAL A 19 -32.86 -20.28 -9.19
C VAL A 19 -32.68 -20.63 -7.73
N ILE A 20 -31.97 -21.72 -7.45
CA ILE A 20 -31.61 -22.10 -6.09
C ILE A 20 -30.64 -21.00 -5.65
N LYS A 21 -31.18 -19.92 -5.07
CA LYS A 21 -30.41 -18.90 -4.38
C LYS A 21 -29.69 -19.62 -3.27
N ASN A 22 -28.41 -19.89 -3.50
CA ASN A 22 -27.54 -20.42 -2.47
C ASN A 22 -26.93 -19.19 -1.78
N PRO A 23 -27.38 -18.83 -0.57
CA PRO A 23 -26.94 -17.59 0.08
C PRO A 23 -25.43 -17.54 0.28
N ARG A 24 -24.80 -18.72 0.37
CA ARG A 24 -23.34 -18.86 0.49
C ARG A 24 -22.63 -18.49 -0.82
N LEU A 25 -23.20 -18.84 -1.98
CA LEU A 25 -22.66 -18.44 -3.29
C LEU A 25 -22.87 -16.95 -3.55
N GLU A 26 -24.03 -16.41 -3.16
CA GLU A 26 -24.30 -14.96 -3.25
C GLU A 26 -23.28 -14.17 -2.41
N THR A 27 -23.01 -14.62 -1.17
CA THR A 27 -21.99 -13.99 -0.32
C THR A 27 -20.59 -14.06 -0.94
N LEU A 28 -20.23 -15.17 -1.58
CA LEU A 28 -18.93 -15.30 -2.24
C LEU A 28 -18.81 -14.36 -3.44
N SER A 29 -19.87 -14.21 -4.23
CA SER A 29 -19.90 -13.25 -5.34
C SER A 29 -19.67 -11.82 -4.85
N GLU A 30 -20.38 -11.44 -3.78
CA GLU A 30 -20.23 -10.11 -3.18
C GLU A 30 -18.82 -9.89 -2.60
N ILE A 31 -18.22 -10.91 -1.98
CA ILE A 31 -16.84 -10.85 -1.51
C ILE A 31 -15.87 -10.61 -2.67
N VAL A 32 -16.03 -11.30 -3.80
CA VAL A 32 -15.16 -11.13 -4.96
C VAL A 32 -15.28 -9.72 -5.53
N GLU A 33 -16.50 -9.21 -5.70
CA GLU A 33 -16.72 -7.84 -6.19
C GLU A 33 -16.08 -6.79 -5.26
N LEU A 34 -16.19 -6.99 -3.94
CA LEU A 34 -15.56 -6.09 -2.98
C LEU A 34 -14.03 -6.17 -3.02
N ILE A 35 -13.44 -7.35 -3.25
CA ILE A 35 -11.99 -7.52 -3.43
C ILE A 35 -11.50 -6.80 -4.70
N ASP A 36 -12.28 -6.83 -5.78
CA ASP A 36 -11.92 -6.10 -6.99
C ASP A 36 -11.92 -4.58 -6.73
N LEU A 37 -12.96 -4.06 -6.06
CA LEU A 37 -13.03 -2.64 -5.67
C LEU A 37 -11.93 -2.22 -4.69
N GLU A 38 -11.58 -3.09 -3.76
CA GLU A 38 -10.47 -2.93 -2.83
C GLU A 38 -9.14 -2.78 -3.58
N ASN A 39 -8.83 -3.71 -4.49
CA ASN A 39 -7.60 -3.68 -5.27
C ASN A 39 -7.53 -2.44 -6.16
N ASP A 40 -8.65 -2.09 -6.80
CA ASP A 40 -8.77 -0.87 -7.61
C ASP A 40 -8.46 0.39 -6.80
N SER A 41 -8.99 0.47 -5.57
CA SER A 41 -8.76 1.60 -4.66
C SER A 41 -7.31 1.64 -4.18
N PHE A 42 -6.74 0.48 -3.85
CA PHE A 42 -5.33 0.35 -3.47
C PHE A 42 -4.38 0.82 -4.59
N MET A 43 -4.64 0.43 -5.84
CA MET A 43 -3.84 0.85 -6.99
C MET A 43 -3.93 2.36 -7.24
N LYS A 44 -5.06 2.98 -6.90
CA LYS A 44 -5.28 4.43 -6.99
C LYS A 44 -4.75 5.19 -5.76
N ILE A 45 -4.10 4.51 -4.81
CA ILE A 45 -3.58 5.10 -3.56
C ILE A 45 -4.72 5.68 -2.69
N ASP A 46 -5.97 5.25 -2.93
CA ASP A 46 -7.13 5.60 -2.11
C ASP A 46 -7.25 4.57 -0.97
N TYR A 47 -6.33 4.67 0.00
CA TYR A 47 -6.24 3.71 1.09
C TYR A 47 -7.47 3.71 1.99
N ASP A 48 -8.14 4.85 2.17
CA ASP A 48 -9.37 4.93 2.96
C ASP A 48 -10.50 4.10 2.31
N LYS A 49 -10.69 4.19 0.99
CA LYS A 49 -11.65 3.34 0.30
C LYS A 49 -11.24 1.88 0.32
N ALA A 50 -9.96 1.59 0.12
CA ALA A 50 -9.44 0.22 0.17
C ALA A 50 -9.71 -0.44 1.54
N ILE A 51 -9.45 0.27 2.64
CA ILE A 51 -9.75 -0.18 4.02
C ILE A 51 -11.26 -0.41 4.20
N ASN A 52 -12.09 0.52 3.71
CA ASN A 52 -13.55 0.38 3.80
C ASN A 52 -14.09 -0.86 3.06
N TYR A 53 -13.54 -1.19 1.88
CA TYR A 53 -13.91 -2.41 1.16
C TYR A 53 -13.42 -3.67 1.90
N SER A 54 -12.17 -3.66 2.38
CA SER A 54 -11.61 -4.72 3.23
C SER A 54 -12.49 -5.04 4.43
N GLU A 55 -12.97 -4.00 5.13
CA GLU A 55 -13.85 -4.16 6.27
C GLU A 55 -15.18 -4.85 5.90
N LYS A 56 -15.76 -4.48 4.74
CA LYS A 56 -16.98 -5.13 4.24
C LYS A 56 -16.74 -6.60 3.92
N VAL A 57 -15.59 -6.94 3.31
CA VAL A 57 -15.20 -8.34 3.04
C VAL A 57 -15.10 -9.11 4.35
N ILE A 58 -14.41 -8.57 5.37
CA ILE A 58 -14.27 -9.20 6.68
C ILE A 58 -15.65 -9.44 7.32
N ARG A 59 -16.55 -8.44 7.28
CA ARG A 59 -17.91 -8.57 7.83
C ARG A 59 -18.72 -9.69 7.16
N LEU A 60 -18.64 -9.81 5.83
CA LEU A 60 -19.30 -10.90 5.09
C LEU A 60 -18.66 -12.26 5.37
N ALA A 61 -17.32 -12.29 5.43
CA ALA A 61 -16.57 -13.51 5.72
C ALA A 61 -16.84 -14.06 7.12
N ILE A 62 -16.98 -13.20 8.14
CA ILE A 62 -17.39 -13.61 9.49
C ILE A 62 -18.80 -14.21 9.47
N LYS A 63 -19.77 -13.53 8.84
CA LYS A 63 -21.17 -13.99 8.77
C LYS A 63 -21.31 -15.36 8.11
N SER A 64 -20.47 -15.65 7.12
CA SER A 64 -20.53 -16.88 6.31
C SER A 64 -19.43 -17.89 6.63
N ASN A 65 -18.69 -17.68 7.72
CA ASN A 65 -17.59 -18.53 8.21
C ASN A 65 -16.51 -18.82 7.16
N PHE A 66 -16.08 -17.79 6.42
CA PHE A 66 -15.01 -17.84 5.43
C PHE A 66 -13.67 -17.35 6.01
N GLU A 67 -13.08 -18.16 6.90
CA GLU A 67 -11.87 -17.79 7.63
C GLU A 67 -10.67 -17.41 6.74
N LYS A 68 -10.56 -18.06 5.56
CA LYS A 68 -9.52 -17.74 4.57
C LYS A 68 -9.56 -16.27 4.14
N HIS A 69 -10.75 -15.73 3.84
CA HIS A 69 -10.90 -14.34 3.43
C HIS A 69 -10.60 -13.36 4.56
N ILE A 70 -10.91 -13.73 5.82
CA ILE A 70 -10.51 -12.90 6.97
C ILE A 70 -8.98 -12.78 7.05
N LYS A 71 -8.26 -13.89 6.89
CA LYS A 71 -6.78 -13.90 6.93
C LYS A 71 -6.17 -13.12 5.76
N GLU A 72 -6.71 -13.29 4.55
CA GLU A 72 -6.29 -12.53 3.37
C GLU A 72 -6.44 -11.02 3.61
N GLN A 73 -7.58 -10.62 4.19
CA GLN A 73 -7.86 -9.22 4.47
C GLN A 73 -6.99 -8.63 5.58
N GLN A 74 -6.63 -9.42 6.60
CA GLN A 74 -5.64 -8.99 7.59
C GLN A 74 -4.27 -8.70 6.95
N GLN A 75 -3.81 -9.56 6.04
CA GLN A 75 -2.55 -9.35 5.32
C GLN A 75 -2.61 -8.12 4.41
N PHE A 76 -3.76 -7.90 3.77
CA PHE A 76 -4.00 -6.72 2.97
C PHE A 76 -3.92 -5.42 3.79
N LEU A 77 -4.55 -5.38 4.97
CA LEU A 77 -4.49 -4.22 5.87
C LEU A 77 -3.06 -3.96 6.39
N ILE A 78 -2.30 -5.01 6.71
CA ILE A 78 -0.88 -4.88 7.07
C ILE A 78 -0.08 -4.26 5.90
N LYS A 79 -0.37 -4.66 4.67
CA LYS A 79 0.27 -4.08 3.48
C LYS A 79 -0.06 -2.59 3.31
N ILE A 80 -1.31 -2.19 3.54
CA ILE A 80 -1.69 -0.77 3.53
C ILE A 80 -0.94 -0.01 4.63
N ALA A 81 -0.92 -0.53 5.86
CA ALA A 81 -0.24 0.13 6.97
C ALA A 81 1.23 0.40 6.65
N LYS A 82 1.95 -0.59 6.09
CA LYS A 82 3.33 -0.41 5.62
C LYS A 82 3.45 0.68 4.56
N LYS A 83 2.54 0.73 3.58
CA LYS A 83 2.57 1.74 2.52
C LYS A 83 2.33 3.16 3.04
N VAL A 84 1.41 3.32 3.99
CA VAL A 84 1.14 4.61 4.64
C VAL A 84 2.36 5.05 5.44
N GLU A 85 2.95 4.14 6.22
CA GLU A 85 4.16 4.39 7.00
C GLU A 85 5.35 4.76 6.10
N GLU A 86 5.59 4.02 5.02
CA GLU A 86 6.61 4.33 4.01
C GLU A 86 6.41 5.75 3.44
N THR A 87 5.17 6.10 3.07
CA THR A 87 4.85 7.42 2.50
C THR A 87 5.13 8.55 3.50
N PHE A 88 4.79 8.33 4.78
CA PHE A 88 5.07 9.29 5.85
C PHE A 88 6.58 9.52 6.01
N TYR A 89 7.37 8.46 6.15
CA TYR A 89 8.81 8.59 6.30
C TYR A 89 9.46 9.19 5.06
N ILE A 90 9.03 8.85 3.83
CA ILE A 90 9.55 9.47 2.60
C ILE A 90 9.32 10.98 2.63
N SER A 91 8.14 11.45 3.05
CA SER A 91 7.86 12.88 3.15
C SER A 91 8.74 13.56 4.20
N GLU A 92 8.81 12.99 5.40
CA GLU A 92 9.62 13.53 6.51
C GLU A 92 11.10 13.59 6.14
N ILE A 93 11.63 12.53 5.52
CA ILE A 93 13.02 12.44 5.09
C ILE A 93 13.31 13.43 3.97
N ASN A 94 12.40 13.65 3.02
CA ASN A 94 12.60 14.68 1.99
C ASN A 94 12.70 16.08 2.60
N ASP A 95 11.84 16.41 3.57
CA ASP A 95 11.89 17.69 4.27
C ASP A 95 13.18 17.85 5.07
N ALA A 96 13.63 16.80 5.74
CA ALA A 96 14.89 16.79 6.47
C ALA A 96 16.10 16.89 5.52
N ALA A 97 16.12 16.11 4.44
CA ALA A 97 17.18 16.12 3.43
C ALA A 97 17.34 17.50 2.79
N ASN A 98 16.25 18.19 2.46
CA ASN A 98 16.29 19.57 1.95
C ASN A 98 16.95 20.57 2.92
N LYS A 99 16.76 20.39 4.23
CA LYS A 99 17.41 21.22 5.26
C LYS A 99 18.88 20.87 5.39
N ILE A 100 19.19 19.57 5.44
CA ILE A 100 20.56 19.05 5.53
C ILE A 100 21.37 19.47 4.32
N GLU A 101 20.83 19.40 3.10
CA GLU A 101 21.50 19.85 1.88
C GLU A 101 21.99 21.30 1.97
N LYS A 102 21.15 22.20 2.50
CA LYS A 102 21.51 23.62 2.65
C LYS A 102 22.67 23.80 3.63
N ILE A 103 22.62 23.12 4.77
CA ILE A 103 23.69 23.19 5.78
C ILE A 103 24.97 22.56 5.22
N TYR A 104 24.84 21.38 4.59
CA TYR A 104 25.92 20.66 3.94
C TYR A 104 26.65 21.53 2.90
N ASN A 105 25.90 22.19 2.00
CA ASN A 105 26.47 23.08 1.00
C ASN A 105 27.20 24.28 1.61
N ALA A 106 26.62 24.90 2.65
CA ALA A 106 27.28 26.00 3.36
C ALA A 106 28.60 25.55 4.03
N LEU A 107 28.65 24.34 4.60
CA LEU A 107 29.86 23.77 5.17
C LEU A 107 30.92 23.47 4.09
N LEU A 108 30.50 22.99 2.90
CA LEU A 108 31.42 22.81 1.77
C LEU A 108 32.01 24.15 1.29
N GLU A 109 31.20 25.20 1.18
CA GLU A 109 31.66 26.54 0.80
C GLU A 109 32.65 27.11 1.82
N ALA A 110 32.42 26.84 3.11
CA ALA A 110 33.34 27.17 4.20
C ALA A 110 34.56 26.24 4.30
N LYS A 111 34.70 25.25 3.40
CA LYS A 111 35.74 24.20 3.41
C LYS A 111 35.77 23.36 4.70
N GLN A 112 34.63 23.28 5.40
CA GLN A 112 34.46 22.48 6.62
C GLN A 112 34.02 21.04 6.28
N PHE A 113 34.83 20.34 5.50
CA PHE A 113 34.47 19.04 4.93
C PHE A 113 34.16 17.95 5.96
N SER A 114 34.91 17.91 7.07
CA SER A 114 34.64 16.94 8.14
C SER A 114 33.27 17.15 8.77
N GLN A 115 32.86 18.41 8.98
CA GLN A 115 31.55 18.73 9.55
C GLN A 115 30.43 18.46 8.54
N ALA A 116 30.68 18.74 7.25
CA ALA A 116 29.75 18.41 6.17
C ALA A 116 29.49 16.90 6.11
N HIS A 117 30.53 16.07 6.20
CA HIS A 117 30.37 14.62 6.25
C HIS A 117 29.62 14.16 7.52
N GLU A 118 30.00 14.69 8.69
CA GLU A 118 29.40 14.31 9.97
C GLU A 118 27.89 14.61 10.05
N ILE A 119 27.45 15.75 9.52
CA ILE A 119 26.02 16.09 9.52
C ILE A 119 25.21 15.13 8.62
N LEU A 120 25.78 14.70 7.49
CA LEU A 120 25.14 13.74 6.60
C LEU A 120 25.10 12.34 7.22
N GLU A 121 26.17 11.88 7.88
CA GLU A 121 26.19 10.61 8.58
C GLU A 121 25.20 10.58 9.77
N THR A 122 25.11 11.68 10.51
CA THR A 122 24.12 11.82 11.59
C THR A 122 22.69 11.71 11.05
N PHE A 123 22.42 12.37 9.92
CA PHE A 123 21.15 12.27 9.22
C PHE A 123 20.85 10.83 8.77
N LYS A 124 21.82 10.14 8.14
CA LYS A 124 21.65 8.75 7.71
C LYS A 124 21.34 7.82 8.88
N SER A 125 22.11 7.92 9.96
CA SER A 125 21.96 7.04 11.13
C SER A 125 20.58 7.19 11.78
N HIS A 126 19.97 8.37 11.72
CA HIS A 126 18.63 8.61 12.28
C HIS A 126 17.52 7.81 11.56
N TYR A 127 17.68 7.57 10.25
CA TYR A 127 16.63 6.99 9.41
C TYR A 127 16.96 5.59 8.84
N GLN A 128 18.20 5.10 8.98
CA GLN A 128 18.66 3.85 8.37
C GLN A 128 17.82 2.60 8.74
N ASP A 129 17.24 2.57 9.94
CA ASP A 129 16.42 1.44 10.43
C ASP A 129 14.94 1.58 10.08
N LYS A 130 14.53 2.73 9.49
CA LYS A 130 13.14 3.06 9.19
C LYS A 130 12.78 2.79 7.74
N ILE A 131 13.69 3.13 6.83
CA ILE A 131 13.49 2.97 5.39
C ILE A 131 14.83 2.81 4.68
N ASP A 132 14.80 2.18 3.52
CA ASP A 132 15.92 2.18 2.59
C ASP A 132 16.17 3.60 2.07
N LEU A 133 17.24 4.24 2.55
CA LEU A 133 17.62 5.59 2.16
C LEU A 133 18.01 5.71 0.68
N ASP A 134 18.49 4.63 0.06
CA ASP A 134 18.87 4.63 -1.36
C ASP A 134 17.66 4.67 -2.28
N SER A 135 16.47 4.36 -1.76
CA SER A 135 15.20 4.48 -2.47
C SER A 135 14.71 5.93 -2.62
N ILE A 136 15.30 6.88 -1.88
CA ILE A 136 14.93 8.29 -1.88
C ILE A 136 15.91 9.08 -2.76
N PRO A 137 15.49 9.60 -3.93
CA PRO A 137 16.40 10.20 -4.90
C PRO A 137 17.28 11.33 -4.34
N LEU A 138 16.68 12.23 -3.56
CA LEU A 138 17.39 13.37 -2.97
C LEU A 138 18.49 12.92 -1.99
N VAL A 139 18.20 11.93 -1.15
CA VAL A 139 19.17 11.38 -0.21
C VAL A 139 20.31 10.68 -0.95
N LYS A 140 19.97 9.89 -1.97
CA LYS A 140 20.96 9.24 -2.83
C LYS A 140 21.91 10.24 -3.50
N GLU A 141 21.39 11.36 -3.99
CA GLU A 141 22.21 12.42 -4.58
C GLU A 141 23.15 13.06 -3.55
N LEU A 142 22.68 13.32 -2.32
CA LEU A 142 23.52 13.83 -1.24
C LEU A 142 24.65 12.87 -0.88
N ILE A 143 24.34 11.58 -0.76
CA ILE A 143 25.32 10.53 -0.48
C ILE A 143 26.39 10.47 -1.58
N LEU A 144 25.97 10.51 -2.84
CA LEU A 144 26.91 10.52 -3.98
C LEU A 144 27.74 11.81 -4.05
N LYS A 145 27.18 12.94 -3.61
CA LYS A 145 27.91 14.20 -3.52
C LYS A 145 28.99 14.13 -2.45
N ASP A 146 28.68 13.62 -1.27
CA ASP A 146 29.63 13.44 -0.17
C ASP A 146 30.77 12.48 -0.52
N MET A 147 30.46 11.37 -1.19
CA MET A 147 31.50 10.47 -1.73
C MET A 147 32.46 11.20 -2.69
N ARG A 148 31.94 12.06 -3.58
CA ARG A 148 32.79 12.80 -4.53
C ARG A 148 33.67 13.84 -3.84
N GLU A 149 33.12 14.58 -2.89
CA GLU A 149 33.87 15.62 -2.17
C GLU A 149 34.91 15.01 -1.23
N SER A 150 34.60 13.89 -0.55
CA SER A 150 35.58 13.19 0.28
C SER A 150 36.76 12.64 -0.51
N ILE A 151 36.56 12.18 -1.75
CA ILE A 151 37.65 11.76 -2.64
C ILE A 151 38.53 12.94 -3.05
N LYS A 152 37.92 14.06 -3.47
CA LYS A 152 38.68 15.26 -3.86
C LYS A 152 39.57 15.76 -2.72
N ASN A 153 39.03 15.86 -1.51
CA ASN A 153 39.74 16.40 -0.36
C ASN A 153 40.80 15.46 0.22
N ARG A 154 40.84 14.18 -0.18
CA ARG A 154 41.93 13.26 0.18
C ARG A 154 43.11 13.33 -0.79
N LEU A 155 42.95 13.98 -1.94
CA LEU A 155 43.96 14.10 -2.98
C LEU A 155 44.69 15.46 -2.97
N GLU A 156 44.19 16.43 -2.20
CA GLU A 156 44.83 17.73 -1.93
C GLU A 156 45.65 17.70 -0.62
#